data_AF-A0A150U9D3-F1
#
_entry.id   AF-A0A150U9D3-F1
#
_cell.length_a   1.000
_cell.length_b   1.000
_cell.length_c   1.000
_cell.angle_alpha   90.00
_cell.angle_beta   90.00
_cell.angle_gamma   90.00
#
_symmetry.space_group_name_H-M   'P 1'
#
loop_
_entity.id
_entity.type
_entity.pdbx_description
1 polymer ?
#
loop_
_entity_poly.entity_id
_entity_poly.type
_entity_poly.pdbx_seq_one_letter_code
_entity_poly.pdbx_strand_id
1 'polypeptide(L)' 'TGTARQLAEIPGQVPDLRKPITGCVFAGRCALATDLCRQYAPGLEEKGPRHIAACHYAAKGAVAA' A
#
# COMPACT_ATOMS: atom_id res chain seq x y z
N THR A 1 -18.43 -0.48 27.57
CA THR A 1 -18.28 -1.68 26.74
C THR A 1 -18.11 -1.25 25.30
N GLY A 2 -16.87 -1.22 24.80
CA GLY A 2 -16.61 -0.80 23.42
C GLY A 2 -17.08 -1.88 22.46
N THR A 3 -17.99 -1.56 21.55
CA THR A 3 -18.35 -2.44 20.43
C THR A 3 -17.12 -2.62 19.55
N ALA A 4 -16.46 -3.78 19.65
CA ALA A 4 -15.32 -4.11 18.83
C ALA A 4 -15.78 -4.29 17.38
N ARG A 5 -15.60 -3.26 16.55
CA ARG A 5 -15.73 -3.39 15.10
C ARG A 5 -14.57 -4.27 14.63
N GLN A 6 -14.89 -5.39 13.99
CA GLN A 6 -13.89 -6.28 13.40
C GLN A 6 -13.07 -5.50 12.36
N LEU A 7 -11.74 -5.52 12.50
CA LEU A 7 -10.84 -4.92 11.52
C LEU A 7 -10.90 -5.75 10.23
N ALA A 8 -10.92 -5.06 9.08
CA ALA A 8 -10.80 -5.72 7.79
C ALA A 8 -9.40 -6.31 7.65
N GLU A 9 -9.33 -7.59 7.30
CA GLU A 9 -8.09 -8.24 6.91
C GLU A 9 -7.65 -7.78 5.51
N ILE A 10 -6.34 -7.76 5.28
CA ILE A 10 -5.80 -7.55 3.93
C ILE A 10 -5.81 -8.93 3.25
N PRO A 11 -6.68 -9.18 2.26
CA PRO A 11 -6.78 -10.48 1.62
C PRO A 11 -5.50 -10.79 0.81
N GLY A 12 -5.16 -12.07 0.69
CA GLY A 12 -4.01 -12.54 -0.08
C GLY A 12 -2.81 -12.96 0.76
N GLN A 13 -1.67 -13.16 0.11
CA GLN A 13 -0.45 -13.70 0.73
C GLN A 13 0.70 -12.69 0.59
N VAL A 14 1.66 -12.76 1.51
CA VAL A 14 2.94 -12.03 1.39
C VAL A 14 3.71 -12.61 0.21
N PRO A 15 4.33 -11.79 -0.67
CA PRO A 15 5.14 -12.32 -1.76
C PRO A 15 6.33 -13.13 -1.24
N ASP A 16 6.75 -14.14 -2.00
CA ASP A 16 7.96 -14.91 -1.70
C ASP A 16 9.21 -14.03 -1.88
N LEU A 17 9.85 -13.67 -0.77
CA LEU A 17 11.01 -12.79 -0.75
C LEU A 17 12.27 -13.39 -1.39
N ARG A 18 12.26 -14.70 -1.71
CA ARG A 18 13.35 -15.35 -2.44
C ARG A 18 13.30 -15.08 -3.94
N LYS A 19 12.14 -14.63 -4.45
CA LYS A 19 11.96 -14.26 -5.86
C LYS A 19 12.11 -12.75 -6.03
N PRO A 20 12.61 -12.28 -7.19
CA PRO A 20 12.61 -10.86 -7.50
C PRO A 20 11.19 -10.28 -7.40
N ILE A 21 11.04 -9.19 -6.67
CA ILE A 21 9.77 -8.46 -6.60
C ILE A 21 9.81 -7.37 -7.66
N THR A 22 8.93 -7.50 -8.66
CA THR A 22 8.71 -6.48 -9.69
C THR A 22 7.56 -5.56 -9.28
N GLY A 23 7.75 -4.26 -9.48
CA GLY A 23 6.73 -3.28 -9.15
C GLY A 23 6.55 -3.03 -7.65
N CYS A 24 5.33 -2.66 -7.26
CA CYS A 24 4.90 -2.46 -5.88
C CYS A 24 4.75 -3.81 -5.16
N VAL A 25 5.42 -3.95 -4.00
CA VAL A 25 5.37 -5.14 -3.13
C VAL A 25 3.94 -5.50 -2.65
N PHE A 26 3.00 -4.55 -2.73
CA PHE A 26 1.61 -4.74 -2.34
C PHE A 26 0.67 -5.06 -3.50
N ALA A 27 1.12 -5.02 -4.76
CA ALA A 27 0.24 -5.15 -5.93
C ALA A 27 -0.56 -6.48 -5.99
N GLY A 28 -0.05 -7.54 -5.38
CA GLY A 28 -0.76 -8.84 -5.29
C GLY A 28 -1.92 -8.89 -4.29
N ARG A 29 -2.01 -7.90 -3.39
CA ARG A 29 -2.99 -7.85 -2.28
C ARG A 29 -3.67 -6.50 -2.09
N CYS A 30 -3.28 -5.50 -2.86
CA CYS A 30 -3.86 -4.17 -2.82
C CYS A 30 -5.11 -4.12 -3.71
N ALA A 31 -6.25 -3.73 -3.12
CA ALA A 31 -7.52 -3.58 -3.85
C ALA A 31 -7.49 -2.44 -4.89
N LEU A 32 -6.51 -1.53 -4.80
CA LEU A 32 -6.33 -0.39 -5.72
C LEU A 32 -5.19 -0.64 -6.73
N ALA A 33 -4.67 -1.86 -6.84
CA ALA A 33 -3.54 -2.16 -7.71
C ALA A 33 -3.92 -1.96 -9.19
N THR A 34 -3.10 -1.19 -9.90
CA THR A 34 -3.19 -0.99 -11.35
C THR A 34 -1.98 -1.62 -12.05
N ASP A 35 -1.96 -1.60 -13.38
CA ASP A 35 -0.82 -2.10 -14.16
C ASP A 35 0.47 -1.32 -13.87
N LEU A 36 0.36 -0.02 -13.56
CA LEU A 36 1.50 0.79 -13.12
C LEU A 36 2.11 0.22 -11.84
N CYS A 37 1.27 -0.20 -10.87
CA CYS A 37 1.73 -0.82 -9.64
C CYS A 37 2.44 -2.16 -9.88
N ARG A 38 2.07 -2.92 -10.92
CA ARG A 38 2.68 -4.22 -11.22
C ARG A 38 4.01 -4.07 -11.96
N GLN A 39 4.16 -3.01 -12.74
CA GLN A 39 5.34 -2.77 -13.58
C GLN A 39 6.42 -1.96 -12.85
N TYR A 40 6.04 -0.97 -12.04
CA TYR A 40 6.97 -0.01 -11.46
C TYR A 40 6.81 0.13 -9.95
N ALA A 41 7.92 0.07 -9.23
CA ALA A 41 7.94 0.33 -7.80
C ALA A 41 7.68 1.82 -7.55
N PRO A 42 6.75 2.18 -6.64
CA PRO A 42 6.52 3.57 -6.30
C PRO A 42 7.72 4.16 -5.56
N GLY A 43 8.03 5.43 -5.84
CA GLY A 43 9.03 6.18 -5.09
C GLY A 43 8.55 6.50 -3.68
N LEU A 44 9.49 6.55 -2.73
CA LEU A 44 9.21 6.99 -1.36
C LEU A 44 9.07 8.52 -1.34
N GLU A 45 7.88 9.01 -1.00
CA GLU A 45 7.57 10.45 -1.05
C GLU A 45 6.84 10.91 0.21
N GLU A 46 7.02 12.18 0.58
CA GLU A 46 6.19 12.83 1.58
C GLU A 46 4.78 13.06 1.01
N LYS A 47 3.78 12.47 1.67
CA LYS A 47 2.35 12.60 1.32
C LYS A 47 1.60 13.51 2.28
N GLY A 48 2.21 13.95 3.38
CA GLY A 48 1.66 14.91 4.33
C GLY A 48 2.68 15.20 5.44
N PRO A 49 2.42 16.15 6.36
CA PRO A 49 3.37 16.49 7.41
C PRO A 49 3.77 15.27 8.22
N ARG A 50 5.07 14.92 8.19
CA ARG A 50 5.62 13.70 8.82
C ARG A 50 4.99 12.37 8.36
N HIS A 51 4.35 12.36 7.18
CA HIS A 51 3.74 11.17 6.60
C HIS A 51 4.42 10.86 5.26
N ILE A 52 5.14 9.74 5.22
CA ILE A 52 5.91 9.30 4.06
C ILE A 52 5.33 7.96 3.58
N ALA A 53 5.09 7.85 2.28
CA ALA A 53 4.57 6.61 1.69
C ALA A 53 5.12 6.37 0.28
N ALA A 54 5.36 5.10 -0.04
CA ALA A 54 5.67 4.63 -1.38
C ALA A 54 4.39 4.10 -2.04
N CYS A 55 3.56 5.02 -2.56
CA CYS A 55 2.31 4.69 -3.24
C CYS A 55 2.08 5.63 -4.43
N HIS A 56 1.72 5.04 -5.57
CA HIS A 56 1.39 5.76 -6.81
C HIS A 56 0.12 6.62 -6.68
N TYR A 57 -0.80 6.24 -5.79
CA TYR A 57 -2.13 6.86 -5.68
C TYR A 57 -2.44 7.48 -4.32
N ALA A 58 -1.50 7.47 -3.38
CA ALA A 58 -1.69 8.17 -2.11
C ALA A 58 -1.73 9.68 -2.37
N ALA A 59 -2.83 10.32 -1.99
CA ALA A 59 -3.02 11.75 -2.14
C ALA A 59 -1.97 12.52 -1.33
N LYS A 60 -1.45 13.60 -1.90
CA LYS A 60 -0.60 14.56 -1.20
C LYS A 60 -1.51 15.49 -0.39
N GLY A 61 -1.25 15.64 0.90
CA GLY A 61 -2.06 16.41 1.86
C GLY A 61 -3.07 15.59 2.67
N ALA A 62 -3.16 14.27 2.48
CA ALA A 62 -4.04 13.43 3.29
C ALA A 62 -3.41 13.19 4.67
N VAL A 63 -3.85 13.95 5.67
CA VAL A 63 -3.58 13.65 7.07
C VAL A 63 -4.47 12.45 7.45
N ALA A 64 -3.88 11.42 8.08
CA ALA A 64 -4.70 10.41 8.74
C ALA A 64 -5.52 11.14 9.82
N ALA A 65 -6.85 11.19 9.64
CA ALA A 65 -7.77 11.74 10.62
C ALA A 65 -7.80 10.89 11.90
#